data_AF-A0A7J9G6X0-F1
#
_entry.id   AF-A0A7J9G6X0-F1
#
_cell.length_a   1.000
_cell.length_b   1.000
_cell.length_c   1.000
_cell.angle_alpha   90.00
_cell.angle_beta   90.00
_cell.angle_gamma   90.00
#
_symmetry.space_group_name_H-M   'P 1'
#
loop_
_entity.id
_entity.type
_entity.pdbx_description
1 polymer ?
#
loop_
_entity_poly.entity_id
_entity_poly.type
_entity_poly.pdbx_seq_one_letter_code
_entity_poly.pdbx_strand_id
1 'polypeptide(L)'
;TTPSKGGSYLYDIHFWIGKDTTQDEAGTAAIKTIELDAVLGGRAVQHRELQGHESDKFLSYFKPCIIPLEGGIATGFKKPEEEEFEKRLYVCRGKRVVRLKQVPFARSSLNHDDVFILDTQNKIYQFNGANSNIQERAKALEVIQFLKEKYHDGTCDVAIVGKGACIYSINDAVFPVLLVIYKY
;
A
#
# COMPACT_ATOMS: atom_id res chain seq x y z
N THR A 1 31.36 36.51 21.35
CA THR A 1 30.94 35.86 20.09
C THR A 1 30.75 34.38 20.35
N THR A 2 29.53 33.98 20.69
CA THR A 2 29.18 32.56 20.85
C THR A 2 29.01 31.93 19.46
N PRO A 3 29.65 30.79 19.15
CA PRO A 3 29.48 30.16 17.85
C PRO A 3 28.09 29.55 17.77
N SER A 4 27.32 29.98 16.78
CA SER A 4 26.06 29.34 16.40
C SER A 4 26.36 27.90 15.98
N LYS A 5 25.84 26.92 16.74
CA LYS A 5 25.79 25.51 16.32
C LYS A 5 24.75 25.37 15.20
N GLY A 6 25.07 25.84 14.00
CA GLY A 6 24.24 25.67 12.82
C GLY A 6 24.51 24.32 12.17
N GLY A 7 23.87 23.25 12.65
CA GLY A 7 23.86 21.97 11.92
C GLY A 7 23.20 22.18 10.56
N SER A 8 23.96 21.97 9.48
CA SER A 8 23.41 21.96 8.12
C SER A 8 22.39 20.84 8.00
N TYR A 9 21.14 21.15 7.67
CA TYR A 9 20.16 20.13 7.28
C TYR A 9 20.63 19.40 6.02
N LEU A 10 20.43 18.08 5.99
CA LEU A 10 20.58 17.25 4.81
C LEU A 10 19.18 16.97 4.25
N TYR A 11 19.02 17.21 2.96
CA TYR A 11 17.73 17.05 2.28
C TYR A 11 17.82 15.92 1.26
N ASP A 12 16.78 15.10 1.21
CA ASP A 12 16.53 14.14 0.15
C ASP A 12 15.20 14.47 -0.50
N ILE A 13 15.22 14.79 -1.79
CA ILE A 13 14.01 15.07 -2.56
C ILE A 13 13.72 13.83 -3.40
N HIS A 14 12.54 13.25 -3.21
CA HIS A 14 12.09 12.11 -4.00
C HIS A 14 10.94 12.57 -4.90
N PHE A 15 11.02 12.28 -6.20
CA PHE A 15 9.87 12.39 -7.10
C PHE A 15 9.45 11.00 -7.55
N TRP A 16 8.21 10.66 -7.23
CA TRP A 16 7.62 9.35 -7.51
C TRP A 16 6.80 9.40 -8.79
N ILE A 17 7.03 8.44 -9.68
CA ILE A 17 6.35 8.31 -10.97
C ILE A 17 5.49 7.05 -10.94
N GLY A 18 4.18 7.27 -11.06
CA GLY A 18 3.19 6.21 -11.15
C GLY A 18 3.27 5.48 -12.48
N LYS A 19 2.74 4.26 -12.51
CA LYS A 19 2.73 3.43 -13.71
C LYS A 19 2.00 4.09 -14.88
N ASP A 20 0.94 4.85 -14.58
CA ASP A 20 0.06 5.49 -15.56
C ASP A 20 0.35 7.00 -15.71
N THR A 21 1.45 7.50 -15.13
CA THR A 21 1.88 8.90 -15.25
C THR A 21 2.27 9.22 -16.69
N THR A 22 1.77 10.35 -17.22
CA THR A 22 2.12 10.79 -18.58
C THR A 22 3.52 11.38 -18.65
N GLN A 23 4.06 11.52 -19.87
CA GLN A 23 5.42 12.04 -20.08
C GLN A 23 5.58 13.48 -19.56
N ASP A 24 4.57 14.32 -19.77
CA ASP A 24 4.52 15.71 -19.33
C ASP A 24 4.38 15.83 -17.79
N GLU A 25 3.59 14.98 -17.15
CA GLU A 25 3.49 14.91 -15.68
C GLU A 25 4.84 14.50 -15.07
N ALA A 26 5.49 13.47 -15.63
CA ALA A 26 6.81 13.03 -15.18
C ALA A 26 7.88 14.12 -15.39
N GLY A 27 7.84 14.81 -16.53
CA GLY A 27 8.72 15.95 -16.83
C GLY A 27 8.51 17.11 -15.86
N THR A 28 7.25 17.41 -15.53
CA THR A 28 6.89 18.43 -14.56
C THR A 28 7.42 18.09 -13.16
N ALA A 29 7.26 16.84 -12.70
CA ALA A 29 7.79 16.40 -11.40
C ALA A 29 9.32 16.54 -11.31
N ALA A 30 10.04 16.22 -12.39
CA ALA A 30 11.48 16.39 -12.46
C ALA A 30 11.90 17.87 -12.37
N ILE A 31 11.23 18.75 -13.13
CA ILE A 31 11.50 20.21 -13.09
C ILE A 31 11.22 20.76 -11.68
N LYS A 32 10.11 20.36 -11.05
CA LYS A 32 9.77 20.80 -9.69
C LYS A 32 10.77 20.33 -8.63
N THR A 33 11.38 19.18 -8.83
CA THR A 33 12.46 18.69 -7.95
C THR A 33 13.68 19.61 -8.02
N ILE A 34 14.06 20.07 -9.21
CA ILE A 34 15.16 21.01 -9.42
C ILE A 34 14.85 22.38 -8.80
N GLU A 35 13.64 22.90 -9.02
CA GLU A 35 13.19 24.16 -8.42
C GLU A 35 13.22 24.09 -6.89
N LEU A 36 12.77 22.98 -6.31
CA LEU A 36 12.78 22.78 -4.86
C LEU A 36 14.21 22.70 -4.30
N ASP A 37 15.12 21.98 -4.97
CA ASP A 37 16.53 21.91 -4.55
C ASP A 37 17.18 23.30 -4.57
N ALA A 38 16.91 24.11 -5.60
CA ALA A 38 17.41 25.48 -5.66
C ALA A 38 16.96 26.33 -4.46
N VAL A 39 15.70 26.19 -4.04
CA VAL A 39 15.17 26.86 -2.82
C VAL A 39 15.82 26.34 -1.54
N LEU A 40 16.20 25.05 -1.50
CA LEU A 40 16.89 24.42 -0.37
C LEU A 40 18.42 24.66 -0.37
N GLY A 41 18.91 25.51 -1.28
CA GLY A 41 20.31 25.91 -1.36
C GLY A 41 21.19 24.95 -2.18
N GLY A 42 20.60 24.13 -3.05
CA GLY A 42 21.30 23.34 -4.08
C GLY A 42 22.15 22.20 -3.54
N ARG A 43 21.77 21.64 -2.39
CA ARG A 43 22.53 20.60 -1.68
C ARG A 43 21.72 19.34 -1.43
N ALA A 44 20.48 19.27 -1.92
CA ALA A 44 19.65 18.10 -1.71
C ALA A 44 20.09 16.96 -2.62
N VAL A 45 19.95 15.72 -2.14
CA VAL A 45 20.07 14.53 -3.00
C VAL A 45 18.71 14.28 -3.65
N GLN A 46 18.69 14.24 -4.98
CA GLN A 46 17.47 14.04 -5.75
C GLN A 46 17.34 12.56 -6.16
N HIS A 47 16.17 11.97 -5.91
CA HIS A 47 15.88 10.55 -6.17
C HIS A 47 14.68 10.41 -7.09
N ARG A 48 14.84 9.64 -8.15
CA ARG A 48 13.76 9.23 -9.05
C ARG A 48 13.20 7.90 -8.58
N GLU A 49 11.95 7.91 -8.12
CA GLU A 49 11.28 6.72 -7.60
C GLU A 49 10.23 6.23 -8.60
N LEU A 50 10.33 4.98 -9.05
CA LEU A 50 9.35 4.37 -9.96
C LEU A 50 8.42 3.46 -9.18
N GLN A 51 7.11 3.51 -9.49
CA GLN A 51 6.14 2.60 -8.88
C GLN A 51 6.58 1.13 -9.00
N GLY A 52 6.68 0.44 -7.86
CA GLY A 52 7.12 -0.95 -7.77
C GLY A 52 8.64 -1.16 -7.78
N HIS A 53 9.42 -0.13 -8.04
CA HIS A 53 10.89 -0.13 -8.06
C HIS A 53 11.48 0.95 -7.15
N GLU A 54 10.74 1.36 -6.14
CA GLU A 54 11.17 2.41 -5.20
C GLU A 54 12.39 1.96 -4.37
N SER A 55 13.22 2.93 -4.01
CA SER A 55 14.37 2.74 -3.13
C SER A 55 13.95 2.34 -1.72
N ASP A 56 14.80 1.56 -1.04
CA ASP A 56 14.61 1.21 0.37
C ASP A 56 14.47 2.46 1.26
N LYS A 57 15.17 3.54 0.90
CA LYS A 57 15.11 4.83 1.60
C LYS A 57 13.73 5.45 1.49
N PHE A 58 13.20 5.58 0.27
CA PHE A 58 11.86 6.12 0.04
C PHE A 58 10.78 5.30 0.76
N LEU A 59 10.84 3.97 0.63
CA LEU A 59 9.86 3.09 1.28
C LEU A 59 9.91 3.22 2.81
N SER A 60 11.08 3.48 3.40
CA SER A 60 11.23 3.59 4.86
C SER A 60 10.39 4.69 5.49
N TYR A 61 9.94 5.68 4.70
CA TYR A 61 9.08 6.77 5.15
C TYR A 61 7.62 6.34 5.31
N PHE A 62 7.20 5.27 4.63
CA PHE A 62 5.81 4.80 4.59
C PHE A 62 5.65 3.52 5.40
N LYS A 63 5.35 3.66 6.70
CA LYS A 63 5.10 2.52 7.59
C LYS A 63 3.63 2.46 7.99
N PRO A 64 2.99 1.28 7.98
CA PRO A 64 3.56 -0.03 7.62
C PRO A 64 3.61 -0.31 6.11
N CYS A 65 2.90 0.48 5.29
CA CYS A 65 2.73 0.21 3.87
C CYS A 65 2.61 1.46 2.99
N ILE A 66 2.79 1.25 1.69
CA ILE A 66 2.40 2.16 0.62
C ILE A 66 1.21 1.57 -0.15
N ILE A 67 0.20 2.39 -0.44
CA ILE A 67 -1.01 2.02 -1.18
C ILE A 67 -1.14 2.98 -2.38
N PRO A 68 -0.61 2.62 -3.56
CA PRO A 68 -0.87 3.38 -4.78
C PRO A 68 -2.37 3.31 -5.10
N LEU A 69 -2.98 4.46 -5.29
CA LEU A 69 -4.39 4.56 -5.70
C LEU A 69 -4.46 4.49 -7.23
N GLU A 70 -5.48 3.81 -7.75
CA GLU A 70 -5.79 3.86 -9.17
C GLU A 70 -6.41 5.22 -9.52
N GLY A 71 -6.10 5.73 -10.71
CA GLY A 71 -6.52 7.06 -11.15
C GLY A 71 -5.40 8.11 -11.12
N GLY A 72 -5.75 9.34 -11.49
CA GLY A 72 -4.81 10.41 -11.77
C GLY A 72 -5.51 11.74 -11.95
N ILE A 73 -4.74 12.78 -12.25
CA ILE A 73 -5.28 14.10 -12.60
C ILE A 73 -6.10 13.99 -13.89
N ALA A 74 -5.61 13.23 -14.88
CA ALA A 74 -6.28 13.00 -16.15
C ALA A 74 -7.63 12.26 -16.02
N THR A 75 -7.77 11.36 -15.04
CA THR A 75 -9.05 10.69 -14.73
C THR A 75 -9.89 11.43 -13.69
N GLY A 76 -9.37 12.58 -13.21
CA GLY A 76 -10.03 13.46 -12.26
C GLY A 76 -10.25 12.79 -10.92
N PHE A 77 -9.19 12.59 -10.12
CA PHE A 77 -9.32 12.24 -8.71
C PHE A 77 -10.47 13.05 -8.07
N LYS A 78 -11.61 12.39 -7.86
CA LYS A 78 -12.78 13.03 -7.26
C LYS A 78 -12.45 13.26 -5.78
N LYS A 79 -12.71 14.47 -5.29
CA LYS A 79 -12.80 14.69 -3.84
C LYS A 79 -13.89 13.74 -3.32
N PRO A 80 -13.70 13.10 -2.15
CA PRO A 80 -14.73 12.22 -1.64
C PRO A 80 -15.94 13.09 -1.24
N GLU A 81 -17.00 13.05 -2.07
CA GLU A 81 -18.36 13.08 -1.56
C GLU A 81 -18.50 11.92 -0.57
N GLU A 82 -19.40 11.99 0.43
CA GLU A 82 -19.53 10.95 1.47
C GLU A 82 -19.58 9.54 0.85
N GLU A 83 -18.43 8.87 0.78
CA GLU A 83 -18.30 7.64 -0.01
C GLU A 83 -18.90 6.52 0.82
N GLU A 84 -19.92 5.86 0.27
CA GLU A 84 -20.30 4.54 0.73
C GLU A 84 -19.04 3.66 0.79
N PHE A 85 -18.91 2.88 1.88
CA PHE A 85 -17.74 2.04 2.07
C PHE A 85 -17.53 1.13 0.86
N GLU A 86 -16.39 1.29 0.17
CA GLU A 86 -16.02 0.45 -0.96
C GLU A 86 -15.24 -0.77 -0.47
N LYS A 87 -15.71 -1.96 -0.81
CA LYS A 87 -15.00 -3.21 -0.58
C LYS A 87 -13.75 -3.30 -1.47
N ARG A 88 -12.59 -3.52 -0.85
CA ARG A 88 -11.29 -3.56 -1.56
C ARG A 88 -10.53 -4.85 -1.26
N LEU A 89 -9.99 -5.47 -2.31
CA LEU A 89 -9.08 -6.62 -2.19
C LEU A 89 -7.66 -6.15 -2.51
N TYR A 90 -6.73 -6.44 -1.61
CA TYR A 90 -5.32 -6.10 -1.77
C TYR A 90 -4.45 -7.35 -1.82
N VAL A 91 -3.46 -7.34 -2.69
CA VAL A 91 -2.30 -8.24 -2.58
C VAL A 91 -1.20 -7.54 -1.78
N CYS A 92 -0.62 -8.24 -0.80
CA CYS A 92 0.44 -7.74 0.07
C CYS A 92 1.78 -8.31 -0.36
N ARG A 93 2.72 -7.44 -0.73
CA ARG A 93 4.08 -7.87 -1.10
C ARG A 93 5.14 -7.00 -0.45
N GLY A 94 6.22 -7.63 0.00
CA GLY A 94 7.39 -6.94 0.55
C GLY A 94 7.78 -7.46 1.93
N LYS A 95 9.10 -7.54 2.18
CA LYS A 95 9.66 -8.09 3.42
C LYS A 95 9.86 -7.05 4.53
N ARG A 96 10.06 -5.78 4.16
CA ARG A 96 10.32 -4.67 5.11
C ARG A 96 9.14 -3.72 5.15
N VAL A 97 8.83 -3.11 4.02
CA VAL A 97 7.68 -2.23 3.80
C VAL A 97 6.74 -2.96 2.85
N VAL A 98 5.46 -3.01 3.22
CA VAL A 98 4.45 -3.71 2.41
C VAL A 98 3.97 -2.78 1.30
N ARG A 99 4.02 -3.26 0.07
CA ARG A 99 3.30 -2.66 -1.06
C ARG A 99 1.93 -3.32 -1.11
N LEU A 100 0.89 -2.54 -0.91
CA LEU A 100 -0.46 -2.97 -1.23
C LEU A 100 -0.78 -2.59 -2.65
N LYS A 101 -1.29 -3.56 -3.40
CA LYS A 101 -1.88 -3.30 -4.72
C LYS A 101 -3.32 -3.75 -4.67
N GLN A 102 -4.24 -2.83 -4.96
CA GLN A 102 -5.64 -3.18 -5.16
C GLN A 102 -5.76 -4.10 -6.38
N VAL A 103 -6.54 -5.16 -6.24
CA VAL A 103 -6.84 -6.12 -7.30
C VAL A 103 -8.36 -6.34 -7.35
N PRO A 104 -8.90 -6.77 -8.50
CA PRO A 104 -10.32 -7.09 -8.60
C PRO A 104 -10.74 -8.08 -7.51
N PHE A 105 -11.94 -7.90 -6.94
CA PHE A 105 -12.51 -8.89 -6.03
C PHE A 105 -12.99 -10.12 -6.82
N ALA A 106 -12.05 -10.93 -7.27
CA ALA A 106 -12.27 -12.08 -8.12
C ALA A 106 -11.37 -13.25 -7.74
N ARG A 107 -11.86 -14.46 -7.98
CA ARG A 107 -11.08 -15.69 -7.79
C ARG A 107 -9.75 -15.67 -8.55
N SER A 108 -9.75 -15.13 -9.76
CA SER A 108 -8.56 -15.04 -10.62
C SER A 108 -7.46 -14.13 -10.09
N SER A 109 -7.75 -13.32 -9.07
CA SER A 109 -6.77 -12.43 -8.44
C SER A 109 -5.96 -13.11 -7.33
N LEU A 110 -6.40 -14.25 -6.81
CA LEU A 110 -5.73 -14.98 -5.74
C LEU A 110 -4.71 -15.99 -6.26
N ASN A 111 -3.70 -16.29 -5.44
CA ASN A 111 -2.72 -17.34 -5.67
C ASN A 111 -2.24 -17.95 -4.34
N HIS A 112 -1.41 -18.99 -4.42
CA HIS A 112 -0.91 -19.70 -3.24
C HIS A 112 0.35 -19.09 -2.62
N ASP A 113 0.98 -18.10 -3.26
CA ASP A 113 2.29 -17.58 -2.84
C ASP A 113 2.17 -16.29 -2.02
N ASP A 114 1.15 -15.47 -2.30
CA ASP A 114 0.96 -14.16 -1.69
C ASP A 114 0.01 -14.20 -0.47
N VAL A 115 0.04 -13.10 0.31
CA VAL A 115 -0.98 -12.79 1.33
C VAL A 115 -1.92 -11.73 0.78
N PHE A 116 -3.22 -11.91 1.00
CA PHE A 116 -4.25 -10.97 0.55
C PHE A 116 -5.03 -10.41 1.72
N ILE A 117 -5.45 -9.16 1.59
CA ILE A 117 -6.32 -8.48 2.57
C ILE A 117 -7.61 -8.10 1.86
N LEU A 118 -8.74 -8.62 2.34
CA LEU A 118 -10.06 -8.17 1.92
C LEU A 118 -10.61 -7.23 2.98
N ASP A 119 -10.73 -5.96 2.61
CA ASP A 119 -11.29 -4.91 3.42
C ASP A 119 -12.80 -4.77 3.12
N THR A 120 -13.62 -4.99 4.15
CA THR A 120 -15.08 -4.85 4.09
C THR A 120 -15.55 -3.98 5.24
N GLN A 121 -16.74 -3.38 5.12
CA GLN A 121 -17.23 -2.35 6.05
C GLN A 121 -17.12 -2.69 7.54
N ASN A 122 -17.36 -3.95 7.90
CA ASN A 122 -17.39 -4.37 9.31
C ASN A 122 -16.31 -5.40 9.66
N LYS A 123 -15.57 -5.90 8.66
CA LYS A 123 -14.62 -7.00 8.86
C LYS A 123 -13.49 -6.99 7.83
N ILE A 124 -12.27 -7.16 8.31
CA ILE A 124 -11.08 -7.33 7.48
C ILE A 124 -10.65 -8.81 7.52
N TYR A 125 -10.43 -9.39 6.35
CA TYR A 125 -9.97 -10.78 6.20
C TYR A 125 -8.54 -10.83 5.71
N GLN A 126 -7.70 -11.64 6.35
CA GLN A 126 -6.38 -11.99 5.86
C GLN A 126 -6.41 -13.38 5.22
N PHE A 127 -6.17 -13.47 3.92
CA PHE A 127 -5.99 -14.73 3.23
C PHE A 127 -4.51 -15.04 3.09
N ASN A 128 -4.08 -16.16 3.68
CA ASN A 128 -2.70 -16.60 3.56
C ASN A 128 -2.59 -17.65 2.45
N GLY A 129 -1.85 -17.34 1.38
CA GLY A 129 -1.45 -18.34 0.39
C GLY A 129 -0.69 -19.49 1.07
N ALA A 130 -0.88 -20.72 0.58
CA ALA A 130 -0.26 -21.91 1.17
C ALA A 130 1.28 -21.82 1.28
N ASN A 131 1.92 -21.15 0.32
CA ASN A 131 3.37 -20.97 0.20
C ASN A 131 3.87 -19.63 0.76
N SER A 132 2.98 -18.73 1.20
CA SER A 132 3.38 -17.46 1.82
C SER A 132 4.19 -17.68 3.10
N ASN A 133 5.20 -16.86 3.36
CA ASN A 133 6.05 -17.04 4.54
C ASN A 133 5.49 -16.35 5.81
N ILE A 134 5.99 -16.75 6.97
CA ILE A 134 5.52 -16.24 8.28
C ILE A 134 5.71 -14.73 8.39
N GLN A 135 6.81 -14.19 7.83
CA GLN A 135 7.13 -12.77 7.87
C GLN A 135 6.13 -11.94 7.05
N GLU A 136 5.77 -12.39 5.85
CA GLU A 136 4.73 -11.75 5.01
C GLU A 136 3.37 -11.74 5.72
N ARG A 137 3.00 -12.86 6.34
CA ARG A 137 1.74 -12.98 7.10
C ARG A 137 1.72 -12.04 8.31
N ALA A 138 2.83 -11.90 9.02
CA ALA A 138 2.95 -10.97 10.14
C ALA A 138 2.89 -9.50 9.67
N LYS A 139 3.55 -9.17 8.55
CA LYS A 139 3.48 -7.84 7.96
C LYS A 139 2.09 -7.48 7.45
N ALA A 140 1.35 -8.43 6.89
CA ALA A 140 -0.05 -8.22 6.55
C ALA A 140 -0.90 -7.86 7.78
N LEU A 141 -0.66 -8.48 8.95
CA LEU A 141 -1.35 -8.11 10.19
C LEU A 141 -1.05 -6.67 10.63
N GLU A 142 0.20 -6.22 10.52
CA GLU A 142 0.55 -4.81 10.79
C GLU A 142 -0.24 -3.86 9.86
N VAL A 143 -0.38 -4.24 8.59
CA VAL A 143 -1.20 -3.47 7.63
C VAL A 143 -2.68 -3.49 7.99
N ILE A 144 -3.22 -4.62 8.43
CA ILE A 144 -4.63 -4.71 8.85
C ILE A 144 -4.91 -3.79 10.03
N GLN A 145 -4.01 -3.71 11.01
CA GLN A 145 -4.17 -2.76 12.13
C GLN A 145 -4.18 -1.32 11.62
N PHE A 146 -3.28 -0.98 10.71
CA PHE A 146 -3.28 0.34 10.08
C PHE A 146 -4.59 0.64 9.32
N LEU A 147 -5.11 -0.30 8.52
CA LEU A 147 -6.38 -0.10 7.81
C LEU A 147 -7.55 0.07 8.79
N LYS A 148 -7.58 -0.74 9.85
CA LYS A 148 -8.59 -0.67 10.91
C LYS A 148 -8.58 0.68 11.62
N GLU A 149 -7.40 1.20 11.97
CA GLU A 149 -7.28 2.52 12.58
C GLU A 149 -7.65 3.65 11.62
N LYS A 150 -7.25 3.54 10.35
CA LYS A 150 -7.38 4.62 9.37
C LYS A 150 -8.76 4.72 8.72
N TYR A 151 -9.40 3.59 8.47
CA TYR A 151 -10.63 3.51 7.66
C TYR A 151 -11.84 2.95 8.42
N HIS A 152 -11.64 2.45 9.65
CA HIS A 152 -12.71 1.82 10.44
C HIS A 152 -12.76 2.32 11.89
N ASP A 153 -12.15 3.47 12.20
CA ASP A 153 -12.13 4.08 13.54
C ASP A 153 -11.70 3.13 14.69
N GLY A 154 -10.89 2.12 14.37
CA GLY A 154 -10.48 1.11 15.34
C GLY A 154 -11.55 0.05 15.67
N THR A 155 -12.73 0.09 15.07
CA THR A 155 -13.87 -0.79 15.35
C THR A 155 -14.20 -1.67 14.14
N CYS A 156 -13.35 -2.67 13.89
CA CYS A 156 -13.55 -3.64 12.81
C CYS A 156 -13.06 -5.03 13.23
N ASP A 157 -13.81 -6.06 12.88
CA ASP A 157 -13.44 -7.44 13.16
C ASP A 157 -12.30 -7.90 12.23
N VAL A 158 -11.44 -8.78 12.72
CA VAL A 158 -10.35 -9.35 11.92
C VAL A 158 -10.47 -10.87 11.90
N ALA A 159 -10.41 -11.47 10.72
CA ALA A 159 -10.36 -12.92 10.56
C ALA A 159 -9.17 -13.35 9.71
N ILE A 160 -8.39 -14.30 10.23
CA ILE A 160 -7.28 -14.92 9.50
C ILE A 160 -7.77 -16.22 8.89
N VAL A 161 -7.66 -16.31 7.57
CA VAL A 161 -8.08 -17.45 6.77
C VAL A 161 -6.84 -18.27 6.38
N GLY A 162 -6.59 -19.30 7.19
CA GLY A 162 -5.49 -20.27 7.08
C GLY A 162 -5.96 -21.68 6.72
N LYS A 163 -4.99 -22.59 6.51
CA LYS A 163 -5.26 -24.02 6.24
C LYS A 163 -6.01 -24.63 7.42
N GLY A 164 -7.28 -24.98 7.22
CA GLY A 164 -8.13 -25.61 8.24
C GLY A 164 -9.02 -24.68 9.07
N ALA A 165 -9.12 -23.39 8.75
CA ALA A 165 -10.09 -22.52 9.42
C ALA A 165 -11.54 -22.97 9.12
N CYS A 166 -12.40 -23.04 10.13
CA CYS A 166 -13.80 -23.44 10.00
C CYS A 166 -14.55 -22.50 9.04
N ILE A 167 -14.71 -22.98 7.81
CA ILE A 167 -15.25 -22.29 6.62
C ILE A 167 -16.74 -21.90 6.78
N TYR A 168 -17.41 -22.41 7.82
CA TYR A 168 -18.86 -22.33 8.01
C TYR A 168 -19.35 -20.96 8.53
N SER A 169 -18.47 -20.06 8.99
CA SER A 169 -18.86 -18.72 9.47
C SER A 169 -18.64 -17.61 8.44
N ILE A 170 -18.23 -17.95 7.22
CA ILE A 170 -17.89 -16.97 6.19
C ILE A 170 -19.05 -16.92 5.20
N ASN A 171 -19.77 -15.78 5.17
CA ASN A 171 -20.94 -15.55 4.32
C ASN A 171 -20.72 -15.97 2.85
N ASP A 172 -21.82 -16.29 2.16
CA ASP A 172 -21.88 -16.78 0.77
C ASP A 172 -21.09 -15.94 -0.26
N ALA A 173 -20.78 -14.68 0.02
CA ALA A 173 -20.00 -13.80 -0.86
C ALA A 173 -18.49 -14.06 -0.84
N VAL A 174 -17.96 -14.62 0.26
CA VAL A 174 -16.51 -14.85 0.46
C VAL A 174 -16.18 -16.36 0.38
N PHE A 175 -17.18 -17.21 0.62
CA PHE A 175 -17.10 -18.67 0.51
C PHE A 175 -16.56 -19.20 -0.84
N PRO A 176 -16.96 -18.69 -2.02
CA PRO A 176 -16.46 -19.18 -3.31
C PRO A 176 -14.96 -18.91 -3.53
N VAL A 177 -14.45 -17.88 -2.88
CA VAL A 177 -13.06 -17.42 -2.98
C VAL A 177 -12.14 -18.26 -2.09
N LEU A 178 -12.62 -18.73 -0.93
CA LEU A 178 -11.86 -19.61 -0.02
C LEU A 178 -11.59 -21.00 -0.58
N LEU A 179 -12.51 -21.56 -1.36
CA LEU A 179 -12.39 -22.91 -1.93
C LEU A 179 -11.15 -23.09 -2.79
N VAL A 180 -10.49 -22.00 -3.19
CA VAL A 180 -9.41 -21.98 -4.18
C VAL A 180 -8.04 -22.13 -3.53
N ILE A 181 -7.81 -21.49 -2.38
CA ILE A 181 -6.52 -21.59 -1.66
C ILE A 181 -6.31 -23.01 -1.10
N TYR A 182 -7.42 -23.74 -0.82
CA TYR A 182 -7.37 -24.98 -0.04
C TYR A 182 -7.82 -26.25 -0.76
N LYS A 183 -8.31 -26.19 -2.01
CA LYS A 183 -8.64 -27.41 -2.78
C LYS A 183 -7.59 -27.85 -3.79
N TYR A 184 -6.51 -27.08 -4.02
CA TYR A 184 -5.40 -27.49 -4.88
C TYR A 184 -4.08 -27.02 -4.29
#